data_AF-A0A3R8XLU2-F1
#
_entry.id   AF-A0A3R8XLU2-F1
#
_cell.length_a   1.000
_cell.length_b   1.000
_cell.length_c   1.000
_cell.angle_alpha   90.00
_cell.angle_beta   90.00
_cell.angle_gamma   90.00
#
_symmetry.space_group_name_H-M   'P 1'
#
loop_
_entity.id
_entity.type
_entity.pdbx_description
1 polymer ?
#
loop_
_entity_poly.entity_id
_entity_poly.type
_entity_poly.pdbx_seq_one_letter_code
_entity_poly.pdbx_strand_id
1 'polypeptide(L)'
;MPTTLHIAAACLFDEQGRLLLVRKRNTRFFMLPGGKREADEDALSALERELLEELEELRWLDTAQPLPDDLALLLRDQVLPALKRLPSV
;
A
#
# COMPACT_ATOMS: atom_id res chain seq x y z
N MET A 1 -26.89 4.22 4.84
CA MET A 1 -25.93 3.19 5.31
C MET A 1 -24.63 3.43 4.57
N PRO A 2 -23.47 3.50 5.25
CA PRO A 2 -22.19 3.66 4.57
C PRO A 2 -21.85 2.40 3.76
N THR A 3 -21.27 2.58 2.57
CA THR A 3 -20.73 1.47 1.77
C THR A 3 -19.36 1.10 2.31
N THR A 4 -19.21 -0.13 2.81
CA THR A 4 -17.92 -0.65 3.28
C THR A 4 -17.14 -1.25 2.11
N LEU A 5 -15.90 -0.80 1.93
CA LEU A 5 -14.95 -1.39 0.98
C LEU A 5 -13.88 -2.15 1.77
N HIS A 6 -13.75 -3.44 1.51
CA HIS A 6 -12.69 -4.27 2.11
C HIS A 6 -11.47 -4.23 1.20
N ILE A 7 -10.35 -3.73 1.72
CA ILE A 7 -9.07 -3.63 1.02
C ILE A 7 -8.06 -4.53 1.71
N ALA A 8 -7.29 -5.29 0.93
CA ALA A 8 -6.09 -5.97 1.39
C ALA A 8 -4.86 -5.23 0.85
N ALA A 9 -3.89 -4.95 1.70
CA ALA A 9 -2.66 -4.26 1.32
C ALA A 9 -1.47 -4.79 2.12
N ALA A 10 -0.28 -4.78 1.51
CA ALA A 10 0.97 -5.18 2.15
C ALA A 10 1.86 -3.98 2.46
N CYS A 11 2.53 -4.02 3.61
CA CYS A 11 3.68 -3.15 3.88
C CYS A 11 4.94 -4.01 3.76
N LEU A 12 5.64 -3.87 2.64
CA LEU A 12 6.88 -4.60 2.36
C LEU A 12 8.05 -3.67 2.62
N PHE A 13 9.02 -4.13 3.42
CA PHE A 13 10.20 -3.37 3.78
C PHE A 13 11.45 -4.02 3.20
N ASP A 14 12.40 -3.21 2.74
CA ASP A 14 13.74 -3.67 2.44
C ASP A 14 14.64 -3.65 3.69
N GLU A 15 15.90 -4.08 3.53
CA GLU A 15 16.90 -4.10 4.59
C GLU A 15 17.26 -2.69 5.13
N GLN A 16 16.92 -1.63 4.38
CA GLN A 16 17.10 -0.24 4.81
C GLN A 16 15.83 0.32 5.49
N GLY A 17 14.79 -0.49 5.67
CA GLY A 17 13.52 -0.06 6.26
C GLY A 17 12.67 0.82 5.34
N ARG A 18 12.98 0.87 4.04
CA ARG A 18 12.17 1.62 3.07
C ARG A 18 10.95 0.79 2.69
N LEU A 19 9.83 1.48 2.50
CA LEU A 19 8.54 0.86 2.17
C LEU A 19 8.38 0.73 0.65
N LEU A 20 8.02 -0.46 0.16
CA LEU A 20 7.69 -0.66 -1.24
C LEU A 20 6.32 -0.06 -1.56
N LEU A 21 6.29 0.78 -2.59
CA LEU A 21 5.09 1.35 -3.16
C LEU A 21 4.93 0.91 -4.62
N VAL A 22 3.68 0.83 -5.05
CA VAL A 22 3.30 0.56 -6.44
C VAL A 22 2.56 1.75 -7.03
N ARG A 23 2.53 1.83 -8.37
CA ARG A 23 1.66 2.75 -9.11
C ARG A 23 0.96 1.99 -10.23
N LYS A 24 -0.38 1.98 -10.22
CA LYS A 24 -1.20 1.36 -11.28
C LYS A 24 -1.21 2.19 -12.57
N ARG A 25 -1.67 1.59 -13.67
CA ARG A 25 -1.94 2.27 -14.95
C ARG A 25 -2.91 3.41 -14.71
N ASN A 26 -2.63 4.55 -15.33
CA ASN A 26 -3.51 5.73 -15.33
C ASN A 26 -3.74 6.41 -13.96
N THR A 27 -2.91 6.14 -12.95
CA THR A 27 -2.88 6.94 -11.72
C THR A 27 -1.57 7.69 -11.58
N ARG A 28 -1.63 8.88 -10.98
CA ARG A 28 -0.45 9.68 -10.63
C ARG A 28 0.11 9.32 -9.27
N PHE A 29 -0.70 8.69 -8.42
CA PHE A 29 -0.37 8.46 -7.02
C PHE A 29 0.25 7.07 -6.81
N PHE A 30 1.29 7.04 -5.99
CA PHE A 30 1.84 5.82 -5.42
C PHE A 30 1.03 5.36 -4.21
N MET A 31 0.91 4.05 -4.07
CA MET A 31 0.11 3.40 -3.03
C MET A 31 0.81 2.15 -2.51
N LEU A 32 0.26 1.57 -1.44
CA LEU A 32 0.68 0.23 -1.04
C LEU A 32 0.29 -0.79 -2.11
N PRO A 33 1.09 -1.85 -2.30
CA PRO A 33 0.65 -3.00 -3.06
C PRO A 33 -0.61 -3.62 -2.47
N GLY A 34 -1.55 -4.00 -3.34
CA GLY A 34 -2.80 -4.64 -2.99
C GLY A 34 -4.04 -3.83 -3.40
N GLY A 35 -5.21 -4.44 -3.24
CA GLY A 35 -6.43 -3.86 -3.76
C GLY A 35 -7.70 -4.39 -3.10
N LYS A 36 -8.78 -4.32 -3.89
CA LYS A 36 -10.12 -4.60 -3.39
C LYS A 36 -10.29 -6.10 -3.23
N ARG A 37 -10.85 -6.50 -2.08
CA ARG A 37 -11.30 -7.87 -1.88
C ARG A 37 -12.56 -8.15 -2.68
N GLU A 38 -12.51 -9.22 -3.47
CA GLU A 38 -13.66 -9.84 -4.13
C GLU A 38 -14.50 -10.66 -3.14
N ALA A 39 -15.67 -11.11 -3.59
CA ALA A 39 -16.51 -12.00 -2.79
C ALA A 39 -15.80 -13.35 -2.61
N ASP A 40 -15.89 -13.91 -1.41
CA ASP A 40 -15.38 -15.24 -1.04
C ASP A 40 -13.84 -15.42 -1.02
N GLU A 41 -13.05 -14.35 -1.21
CA GLU A 41 -11.58 -14.40 -1.01
C GLU A 41 -11.15 -13.85 0.36
N ASP A 42 -10.11 -14.47 0.93
CA ASP A 42 -9.42 -13.97 2.12
C ASP A 42 -8.46 -12.81 1.77
N ALA A 43 -7.89 -12.18 2.80
CA ALA A 43 -7.02 -11.03 2.58
C ALA A 43 -5.70 -11.38 1.90
N LEU A 44 -5.19 -12.60 2.10
CA LEU A 44 -3.90 -13.01 1.53
C LEU A 44 -4.06 -13.33 0.04
N SER A 45 -5.12 -14.08 -0.31
CA SER A 45 -5.47 -14.44 -1.68
C SER A 45 -5.74 -13.19 -2.53
N ALA A 46 -6.48 -12.22 -1.98
CA ALA A 46 -6.71 -10.92 -2.62
C ALA A 46 -5.40 -10.18 -2.89
N LEU A 47 -4.49 -10.19 -1.91
CA LEU A 47 -3.20 -9.51 -2.01
C LEU A 47 -2.28 -10.18 -3.05
N GLU A 48 -2.21 -11.51 -3.08
CA GLU A 48 -1.43 -12.26 -4.07
C GLU A 48 -1.93 -11.97 -5.50
N ARG A 49 -3.25 -11.98 -5.71
CA ARG A 49 -3.86 -11.64 -7.00
C ARG A 49 -3.53 -10.21 -7.43
N GLU A 50 -3.80 -9.22 -6.57
CA GLU A 50 -3.55 -7.81 -6.90
C GLU A 50 -2.05 -7.53 -7.11
N LEU A 51 -1.17 -8.16 -6.33
CA LEU A 51 0.28 -8.04 -6.53
C LEU A 51 0.73 -8.51 -7.91
N LEU A 52 0.12 -9.56 -8.47
CA LEU A 52 0.42 -10.03 -9.82
C LEU A 52 -0.12 -9.08 -10.90
N GLU A 53 -1.19 -8.35 -10.59
CA GLU A 53 -1.85 -7.39 -11.51
C GLU A 53 -1.17 -6.00 -11.53
N GLU A 54 -0.54 -5.58 -10.43
CA GLU A 54 -0.14 -4.18 -10.17
C GLU A 54 1.33 -3.81 -10.47
N LEU A 55 2.14 -4.72 -11.04
CA LEU A 55 3.60 -4.56 -11.20
C LEU A 55 4.04 -3.61 -12.33
N GLU A 56 3.38 -2.47 -12.51
CA GLU A 56 3.77 -1.52 -13.55
C GLU A 56 4.97 -0.67 -13.17
N GLU A 57 4.96 -0.13 -11.95
CA GLU A 57 6.05 0.66 -11.43
C GLU A 57 6.18 0.49 -9.93
N LEU A 58 7.43 0.33 -9.51
CA LEU A 58 7.81 0.06 -8.14
C LEU A 58 8.71 1.18 -7.62
N ARG A 59 8.48 1.61 -6.38
CA ARG A 59 9.28 2.64 -5.73
C ARG A 59 9.50 2.34 -4.26
N TRP A 60 10.74 2.44 -3.80
CA TRP A 60 11.07 2.45 -2.38
C TRP A 60 10.86 3.86 -1.79
N LEU A 61 10.08 3.95 -0.72
CA LEU A 61 9.87 5.17 0.06
C LEU A 61 10.64 5.10 1.37
N ASP A 62 11.57 6.03 1.56
CA ASP A 62 12.15 6.29 2.87
C ASP A 62 11.18 7.14 3.70
N THR A 63 10.60 6.54 4.75
CA THR A 63 9.61 7.21 5.60
C THR A 63 10.22 8.17 6.63
N ALA A 64 11.55 8.20 6.73
CA ALA A 64 12.31 9.14 7.56
C ALA A 64 12.58 10.49 6.85
N GLN A 65 12.40 10.54 5.52
CA GLN A 65 12.54 11.76 4.72
C GLN A 65 11.20 12.49 4.56
N PRO A 66 11.21 13.76 4.11
CA PRO A 66 9.99 14.45 3.71
C PRO A 66 9.18 13.63 2.71
N LEU A 67 7.89 13.43 3.01
CA LEU A 67 7.01 12.61 2.17
C LEU A 67 6.69 13.34 0.86
N PRO A 68 6.71 12.63 -0.29
CA PRO A 68 6.32 13.22 -1.56
C PRO A 68 4.82 13.51 -1.61
N ASP A 69 4.40 14.42 -2.49
CA ASP A 69 3.02 14.84 -2.69
C ASP A 69 2.20 13.88 -3.56
N ASP A 70 2.87 12.91 -4.18
CA ASP A 70 2.29 11.88 -5.04
C ASP A 70 1.89 10.60 -4.29
N LEU A 71 1.70 10.66 -2.97
CA LEU A 71 1.17 9.53 -2.19
C LEU A 71 -0.36 9.50 -2.18
N ALA A 72 -0.93 8.30 -2.31
CA ALA A 72 -2.36 8.10 -2.11
C ALA A 72 -2.80 8.52 -0.70
N LEU A 73 -3.97 9.15 -0.59
CA LEU A 73 -4.47 9.72 0.66
C LEU A 73 -4.54 8.69 1.79
N LEU A 74 -5.01 7.46 1.51
CA LEU A 74 -5.06 6.40 2.51
C LEU A 74 -3.66 6.06 3.06
N LEU A 75 -2.67 5.97 2.19
CA LEU A 75 -1.28 5.73 2.59
C LEU A 75 -0.75 6.88 3.45
N ARG A 76 -0.89 8.12 2.97
CA ARG A 76 -0.37 9.32 3.63
C ARG A 76 -1.02 9.58 4.99
N ASP A 77 -2.35 9.53 5.04
CA ASP A 77 -3.12 10.05 6.17
C ASP A 77 -3.41 8.96 7.22
N GLN A 78 -3.46 7.69 6.82
CA GLN A 78 -3.86 6.59 7.72
C GLN A 78 -2.75 5.56 7.96
N VAL A 79 -2.14 5.04 6.90
CA VAL A 79 -1.17 3.94 7.00
C VAL A 79 0.15 4.41 7.60
N LEU A 80 0.79 5.44 7.04
CA LEU A 80 2.11 5.89 7.52
C LEU A 80 2.07 6.31 9.00
N PRO A 81 1.06 7.06 9.49
CA PRO A 81 0.94 7.34 10.91
C PRO A 81 0.75 6.09 11.76
N ALA A 82 0.03 5.07 11.26
CA ALA A 82 -0.16 3.81 11.97
C ALA A 82 1.14 3.00 12.08
N LEU A 83 1.91 2.91 10.99
CA LEU A 83 3.20 2.22 10.98
C LEU A 83 4.17 2.83 11.99
N LYS A 84 4.23 4.17 12.10
CA LYS A 84 5.08 4.87 13.09
C LYS A 84 4.75 4.56 14.55
N ARG A 85 3.56 4.00 14.83
CA ARG A 85 3.14 3.60 16.17
C ARG A 85 3.42 2.13 16.47
N LEU A 86 3.72 1.33 15.46
CA LEU A 86 4.08 -0.06 15.68
C LEU A 86 5.48 -0.13 16.31
N PRO A 87 5.74 -1.12 17.18
CA PRO A 87 7.11 -1.42 17.58
C PRO A 87 7.94 -1.70 16.32
N SER A 88 9.19 -1.25 16.29
CA SER A 88 10.11 -1.57 15.19
C SER A 88 10.08 -3.08 14.93
N VAL A 89 9.71 -3.45 13.70
CA VAL A 89 9.73 -4.82 13.20
C VAL A 89 11.17 -5.28 13.00
#